data_AF-A0A0Q6W4L0-F1
#
_entry.id   AF-A0A0Q6W4L0-F1
#
_cell.length_a   1.000
_cell.length_b   1.000
_cell.length_c   1.000
_cell.angle_alpha   90.00
_cell.angle_beta   90.00
_cell.angle_gamma   90.00
#
_symmetry.space_group_name_H-M   'P 1'
#
loop_
_entity.id
_entity.type
_entity.pdbx_description
1 polymer ?
#
loop_
_entity_poly.entity_id
_entity_poly.type
_entity_poly.pdbx_seq_one_letter_code
_entity_poly.pdbx_strand_id
1 'polypeptide(L)' 'MRALARLAALAAVAATAAAGAGCSAIKPVQAWEKGVLAKPEMLIDGDPLEARYNEHIYASKEAASGGSGVGGGGCGCN' A
#
# COMPACT_ATOMS: atom_id res chain seq x y z
N MET A 1 26.42 -13.84 -35.70
CA MET A 1 26.45 -12.79 -34.65
C MET A 1 25.27 -11.82 -34.73
N ARG A 2 25.01 -11.15 -35.87
CA ARG A 2 23.88 -10.20 -36.00
C ARG A 2 22.48 -10.83 -35.86
N ALA A 3 22.31 -12.08 -36.32
CA ALA A 3 21.04 -12.80 -36.18
C ALA A 3 20.75 -13.21 -34.72
N LEU A 4 21.77 -13.66 -33.98
CA LEU A 4 21.68 -14.00 -32.55
C LEU A 4 21.34 -12.76 -31.71
N ALA A 5 21.96 -11.61 -32.00
CA ALA A 5 21.64 -10.35 -31.32
C ALA A 5 20.20 -9.88 -31.56
N ARG A 6 19.65 -10.10 -32.78
CA ARG A 6 18.25 -9.79 -33.11
C ARG A 6 17.27 -10.71 -32.39
N LEU A 7 17.57 -12.01 -32.31
CA LEU A 7 16.74 -12.97 -31.58
C LEU A 7 16.72 -12.68 -30.07
N ALA A 8 17.87 -12.34 -29.49
CA ALA A 8 17.95 -11.94 -28.08
C ALA A 8 17.17 -10.64 -27.81
N ALA A 9 17.23 -9.65 -28.70
CA ALA A 9 16.46 -8.42 -28.58
C ALA A 9 14.95 -8.67 -28.67
N LEU A 10 14.49 -9.53 -29.58
CA LEU A 10 13.07 -9.90 -29.70
C LEU A 10 12.57 -10.66 -28.46
N ALA A 11 13.38 -11.58 -27.93
CA ALA A 11 13.04 -12.29 -26.70
C ALA A 11 12.93 -11.35 -25.49
N ALA A 12 13.83 -10.36 -25.38
CA ALA A 12 13.78 -9.35 -24.33
C ALA A 12 12.52 -8.47 -24.41
N VAL A 13 12.14 -8.05 -25.62
CA VAL A 13 10.91 -7.26 -25.85
C VAL A 13 9.65 -8.08 -25.54
N ALA A 14 9.63 -9.37 -25.90
CA ALA A 14 8.52 -10.25 -25.58
C ALA A 14 8.39 -10.47 -24.05
N ALA A 15 9.52 -10.63 -23.35
CA ALA A 15 9.54 -10.82 -21.90
C ALA A 15 9.04 -9.59 -21.13
N THR A 16 9.43 -8.38 -21.55
CA THR A 16 8.95 -7.13 -20.92
C THR A 16 7.47 -6.89 -21.19
N ALA A 17 6.97 -7.20 -22.39
CA ALA A 17 5.55 -7.12 -22.70
C ALA A 17 4.71 -8.11 -21.86
N ALA A 18 5.19 -9.34 -21.68
CA ALA A 18 4.52 -10.34 -20.87
C ALA A 18 4.46 -9.96 -19.38
N ALA A 19 5.53 -9.38 -18.83
CA ALA A 19 5.58 -8.91 -17.44
C ALA A 19 4.59 -7.76 -17.16
N GLY A 20 4.31 -6.91 -18.15
CA GLY A 20 3.36 -5.79 -18.02
C GLY A 20 1.88 -6.15 -18.25
N ALA A 21 1.58 -7.34 -18.78
CA ALA A 21 0.22 -7.73 -19.16
C ALA A 21 -0.73 -7.94 -17.96
N GLY A 22 -0.20 -8.10 -16.74
CA GLY A 22 -1.02 -8.27 -15.54
C GLY A 22 -1.83 -7.04 -15.13
N CYS A 23 -1.39 -5.83 -15.52
CA CYS A 23 -2.03 -4.58 -15.09
C CYS A 23 -3.27 -4.21 -15.92
N SER A 24 -3.44 -4.77 -17.13
CA SER A 24 -4.54 -4.40 -18.04
C SER A 24 -5.78 -5.28 -17.89
N ALA A 25 -5.67 -6.44 -17.22
CA ALA A 25 -6.77 -7.38 -17.02
C ALA A 25 -7.67 -7.06 -15.81
N ILE A 26 -7.48 -5.90 -15.17
CA ILE A 26 -8.28 -5.48 -14.03
C ILE A 26 -9.66 -5.04 -14.53
N LYS A 27 -10.70 -5.76 -14.13
CA LYS A 27 -12.09 -5.35 -14.41
C LYS A 27 -12.34 -4.02 -13.69
N PRO A 28 -12.80 -2.97 -14.40
CA PRO A 28 -13.10 -1.70 -13.75
C PRO A 28 -14.23 -1.89 -12.73
N VAL A 29 -13.97 -1.47 -11.49
CA VAL A 29 -14.95 -1.48 -10.41
C VAL A 29 -15.94 -0.34 -10.62
N GLN A 30 -17.22 -0.65 -10.60
CA GLN A 30 -18.29 0.32 -10.76
C GLN A 30 -18.48 1.12 -9.46
N ALA A 31 -18.90 2.38 -9.58
CA ALA A 31 -19.01 3.28 -8.42
C ALA A 31 -19.94 2.74 -7.31
N TRP A 32 -20.98 2.00 -7.67
CA TRP A 32 -21.94 1.41 -6.73
C TRP A 32 -21.46 0.11 -6.06
N GLU A 33 -20.39 -0.52 -6.55
CA GLU A 33 -19.83 -1.73 -5.95
C GLU A 33 -19.04 -1.43 -4.67
N LYS A 34 -18.76 -0.15 -4.39
CA LYS A 34 -18.05 0.31 -3.19
C LYS A 34 -18.69 -0.21 -1.89
N GLY A 35 -20.01 -0.23 -1.80
CA GLY A 35 -20.73 -0.68 -0.60
C GLY A 35 -20.53 -2.16 -0.26
N VAL A 36 -20.09 -2.98 -1.23
CA VAL A 36 -19.84 -4.42 -1.04
C VAL A 36 -18.34 -4.72 -0.96
N LEU A 37 -17.53 -4.00 -1.73
CA LEU A 37 -16.09 -4.26 -1.84
C LEU A 37 -15.25 -3.56 -0.76
N ALA A 38 -15.68 -2.40 -0.26
CA ALA A 38 -14.98 -1.67 0.80
C ALA A 38 -15.56 -2.06 2.17
N LYS A 39 -15.16 -3.23 2.68
CA LYS A 39 -15.63 -3.71 3.98
C LYS A 39 -15.08 -2.83 5.12
N PRO A 40 -15.84 -2.61 6.21
CA PRO A 40 -15.39 -1.81 7.35
C PRO A 40 -14.08 -2.30 7.97
N GLU A 41 -13.82 -3.61 7.96
CA GLU A 41 -12.63 -4.21 8.56
C GLU A 41 -11.35 -3.99 7.72
N MET A 42 -11.48 -3.46 6.50
CA MET A 42 -10.33 -3.08 5.66
C MET A 42 -9.84 -1.66 5.96
N LEU A 43 -10.51 -0.93 6.86
CA LEU A 43 -10.08 0.37 7.33
C LEU A 43 -8.85 0.20 8.24
N ILE A 44 -7.85 1.06 8.06
CA ILE A 44 -6.59 1.05 8.84
C ILE A 44 -6.87 1.18 10.36
N ASP A 45 -7.91 1.94 10.72
CA ASP A 45 -8.39 2.11 12.09
C ASP A 45 -9.92 1.89 12.14
N GLY A 46 -10.39 0.78 11.57
CA GLY A 46 -11.82 0.46 11.52
C GLY A 46 -12.43 0.21 12.90
N ASP A 47 -11.67 -0.42 13.80
CA ASP A 47 -12.03 -0.62 15.20
C ASP A 47 -11.31 0.39 16.10
N PRO A 48 -12.04 1.31 16.76
CA PRO A 48 -11.44 2.29 17.65
C PRO A 48 -10.74 1.66 18.88
N LEU A 49 -11.11 0.45 19.32
CA LEU A 49 -10.42 -0.22 20.42
C LEU A 49 -9.05 -0.74 19.97
N GLU A 50 -9.01 -1.40 18.81
CA GLU A 50 -7.76 -1.88 18.19
C GLU A 50 -6.81 -0.71 17.91
N ALA A 51 -7.32 0.39 17.34
CA ALA A 51 -6.54 1.58 17.07
C ALA A 51 -5.88 2.15 18.34
N ARG A 52 -6.62 2.22 19.47
CA ARG A 52 -6.07 2.69 20.76
C ARG A 52 -5.05 1.74 21.35
N TYR A 53 -5.25 0.44 21.18
CA TYR A 53 -4.31 -0.56 21.65
C TYR A 53 -2.99 -0.51 20.86
N ASN A 54 -3.07 -0.40 19.53
CA ASN A 54 -1.91 -0.24 18.66
C ASN A 54 -1.14 1.04 19.00
N GLU A 55 -1.84 2.17 19.17
CA GLU A 55 -1.24 3.43 19.60
C GLU A 55 -0.51 3.29 20.94
N HIS A 56 -1.11 2.60 21.91
CA HIS A 56 -0.46 2.34 23.20
C HIS A 56 0.83 1.52 23.06
N ILE A 57 0.82 0.50 22.18
CA ILE A 57 2.00 -0.30 21.87
C ILE A 57 3.10 0.55 21.23
N TYR A 58 2.77 1.35 20.21
CA TYR A 58 3.72 2.21 19.50
C TYR A 58 4.35 3.22 20.44
N ALA A 59 3.54 3.95 21.23
CA ALA A 59 4.03 4.89 22.23
C ALA A 59 4.98 4.23 23.26
N SER A 60 4.65 3.00 23.69
CA SER A 60 5.44 2.28 24.69
C SER A 60 6.75 1.71 24.15
N LYS A 61 6.77 1.27 22.88
CA LYS A 61 7.93 0.63 22.26
C LYS A 61 8.88 1.61 21.59
N GLU A 62 8.35 2.69 21.03
CA GLU A 62 9.12 3.62 20.20
C GLU A 62 9.47 4.92 20.94
N ALA A 63 9.16 5.00 22.24
CA ALA A 63 9.34 6.20 23.06
C ALA A 63 8.73 7.46 22.42
N ALA A 64 7.70 7.28 21.57
CA ALA A 64 6.99 8.36 20.92
C ALA A 64 5.99 8.97 21.93
N SER A 65 6.50 9.80 22.85
CA SER A 65 5.66 10.65 23.68
C SER A 65 5.01 11.71 22.77
N GLY A 66 3.75 11.50 22.39
CA GLY A 66 3.00 12.43 21.51
C GLY A 66 2.00 11.76 20.55
N GLY A 67 2.14 10.45 20.32
CA GLY A 67 1.26 9.63 19.49
C GLY A 67 1.12 10.04 18.02
N SER A 68 0.23 9.40 17.28
CA SER A 68 0.01 9.56 15.82
C SER A 68 -0.53 10.92 15.34
N GLY A 69 -0.75 11.89 16.24
CA GLY A 69 -1.29 13.22 15.94
C GLY A 69 -0.22 14.31 15.77
N VAL A 70 -0.44 15.26 14.84
CA VAL A 70 0.38 16.48 14.71
C VAL A 70 -0.21 17.65 15.49
N GLY A 71 0.35 17.86 16.66
CA GLY A 71 0.54 19.16 17.31
C GLY A 71 1.68 18.86 18.25
N GLY A 72 2.81 19.58 18.30
CA GLY A 72 3.17 20.99 18.09
C GLY A 72 4.36 21.34 19.01
N GLY A 73 5.55 21.56 18.43
CA GLY A 73 6.84 21.58 19.12
C GLY A 73 6.92 22.23 20.51
N GLY A 74 7.35 21.45 21.48
CA GLY A 74 7.83 21.86 22.79
C GLY A 74 8.74 20.78 23.39
N CYS A 75 9.10 20.95 24.66
CA CYS A 75 10.08 20.16 25.40
C CYS A 75 9.67 18.68 25.65
N GLY A 76 8.73 18.13 24.86
CA GLY A 76 8.24 16.75 25.03
C GLY A 76 7.01 16.63 25.93
N CYS A 77 6.30 17.73 26.18
CA CYS A 77 4.94 17.72 26.73
C CYS A 77 3.93 18.07 25.61
N ASN A 78 4.26 17.54 24.42
CA ASN A 78 4.26 18.22 23.12
C ASN A 78 5.49 19.12 22.87
#